data_AF-A0A933D402-F1
#
_entry.id   AF-A0A933D402-F1
#
_cell.length_a   1.000
_cell.length_b   1.000
_cell.length_c   1.000
_cell.angle_alpha   90.00
_cell.angle_beta   90.00
_cell.angle_gamma   90.00
#
_symmetry.space_group_name_H-M   'P 1'
#
loop_
_entity.id
_entity.type
_entity.pdbx_description
1 polymer ?
#
loop_
_entity_poly.entity_id
_entity_poly.type
_entity_poly.pdbx_seq_one_letter_code
_entity_poly.pdbx_strand_id
1 'polypeptide(L)'
;MNCKKVYLHICESLDEDLNSPRCREIRNHLDDCPNCRAYLDSIKKTITLYRMEPAPHVPASVHNRLIKTIDLSWKKGTRGKVTPKQ
;
A
#
# COMPACT_ATOMS: atom_id res chain seq x y z
N MET A 1 -1.07 -5.34 20.10
CA MET A 1 -1.65 -5.25 18.73
C MET A 1 -0.71 -4.41 17.88
N ASN A 2 -0.31 -4.90 16.71
CA ASN A 2 0.85 -4.39 15.97
C ASN A 2 0.48 -3.17 15.11
N CYS A 3 0.55 -1.98 15.70
CA CYS A 3 0.28 -0.68 15.07
C CYS A 3 1.17 -0.39 13.84
N LYS A 4 2.32 -1.06 13.71
CA LYS A 4 3.29 -0.81 12.63
C LYS A 4 2.74 -1.14 11.24
N LYS A 5 1.90 -2.18 11.12
CA LYS A 5 1.48 -2.70 9.80
C LYS A 5 0.63 -1.73 8.98
N VAL A 6 -0.02 -0.77 9.60
CA VAL A 6 -1.03 0.05 8.88
C VAL A 6 -0.53 1.43 8.59
N TYR A 7 0.32 1.96 9.47
CA TYR A 7 1.16 3.07 9.11
C TYR A 7 2.01 2.74 7.87
N LEU A 8 2.62 1.54 7.81
CA LEU A 8 3.31 1.07 6.60
C LEU A 8 2.40 1.12 5.39
N HIS A 9 1.16 0.65 5.54
CA HIS A 9 0.20 0.64 4.45
C HIS A 9 -0.20 2.06 4.01
N ILE A 10 -0.41 3.02 4.92
CA ILE A 10 -0.66 4.42 4.54
C ILE A 10 0.53 4.99 3.76
N CYS A 11 1.75 4.76 4.26
CA CYS A 11 2.94 5.28 3.63
C CYS A 11 3.23 4.65 2.25
N GLU A 12 3.04 3.33 2.11
CA GLU A 12 3.04 2.65 0.81
C GLU A 12 1.92 3.17 -0.11
N SER A 13 0.74 3.48 0.43
CA SER A 13 -0.40 4.01 -0.34
C SER A 13 -0.19 5.44 -0.83
N LEU A 14 0.81 6.16 -0.31
CA LEU A 14 1.17 7.51 -0.72
C LEU A 14 2.21 7.52 -1.85
N ASP A 15 2.62 6.36 -2.38
CA ASP A 15 3.73 6.20 -3.35
C ASP A 15 5.05 6.84 -2.87
N GLU A 16 5.22 6.99 -1.55
CA GLU A 16 6.42 7.56 -0.93
C GLU A 16 7.22 6.49 -0.16
N ASP A 17 8.54 6.68 -0.08
CA ASP A 17 9.41 5.83 0.74
C ASP A 17 8.96 5.86 2.21
N LEU A 18 8.94 4.70 2.88
CA LEU A 18 8.54 4.56 4.28
C LEU A 18 9.38 5.39 5.28
N ASN A 19 10.56 5.85 4.86
CA ASN A 19 11.46 6.72 5.62
C ASN A 19 11.41 8.18 5.16
N SER A 20 10.52 8.53 4.22
CA SER A 20 10.33 9.91 3.77
C SER A 20 10.03 10.81 4.97
N PRO A 21 10.47 12.08 4.94
CA PRO A 21 10.16 13.03 6.01
C PRO A 21 8.67 13.07 6.34
N ARG A 22 7.83 13.07 5.31
CA ARG A 22 6.36 13.08 5.41
C ARG A 22 5.82 11.84 6.11
N CYS A 23 6.35 10.68 5.77
CA CYS A 23 6.01 9.44 6.45
C CYS A 23 6.39 9.49 7.93
N ARG A 24 7.55 10.03 8.29
CA ARG A 24 7.91 10.18 9.71
C ARG A 24 6.97 11.12 10.45
N GLU A 25 6.57 12.24 9.85
CA GLU A 25 5.62 13.20 10.44
C GLU A 25 4.26 12.56 10.71
N ILE A 26 3.73 11.79 9.75
CA ILE A 26 2.48 11.04 9.94
C ILE A 26 2.62 10.05 11.10
N ARG A 27 3.78 9.38 11.23
CA ARG A 27 4.04 8.45 12.33
C ARG A 27 3.98 9.16 13.68
N ASN A 28 4.70 10.27 13.81
CA ASN A 28 4.73 11.06 15.04
C ASN A 28 3.32 11.55 15.40
N HIS A 29 2.55 12.03 14.43
CA HIS A 29 1.16 12.45 14.67
C HIS A 29 0.27 11.30 15.19
N LEU A 30 0.42 10.10 14.64
CA LEU A 30 -0.33 8.91 15.10
C LEU A 30 0.13 8.41 16.47
N ASP A 31 1.34 8.78 16.91
CA ASP A 31 1.84 8.54 18.26
C ASP A 31 1.24 9.50 19.28
N ASP A 32 1.05 10.77 18.89
CA ASP A 32 0.58 11.82 19.79
C ASP A 32 -0.94 12.08 19.75
N CYS A 33 -1.66 11.58 18.72
CA CYS A 33 -3.09 11.85 18.53
C CYS A 33 -3.96 10.57 18.61
N PRO A 34 -4.64 10.33 19.75
CA PRO A 34 -5.53 9.18 19.94
C PRO A 34 -6.68 9.11 18.93
N ASN A 35 -7.23 10.26 18.53
CA ASN A 35 -8.34 10.33 17.58
C ASN A 35 -7.93 9.82 16.20
N CYS A 36 -6.78 10.26 15.70
CA CYS A 36 -6.26 9.82 14.41
C CYS A 36 -5.85 8.34 14.43
N ARG A 37 -5.35 7.85 15.57
CA ARG A 37 -5.09 6.42 15.78
C ARG A 37 -6.38 5.59 15.71
N ALA A 38 -7.44 6.02 16.40
CA ALA A 38 -8.73 5.36 16.39
C ALA A 38 -9.38 5.37 14.99
N TYR A 39 -9.28 6.50 14.28
CA TYR A 39 -9.72 6.61 12.89
C TYR A 39 -8.94 5.67 11.97
N LEU A 40 -7.62 5.60 12.12
CA LEU A 40 -6.83 4.66 11.36
C LEU A 40 -7.27 3.22 11.63
N ASP A 41 -7.49 2.86 12.90
CA ASP A 41 -7.97 1.54 13.27
C ASP A 41 -9.36 1.22 12.70
N SER A 42 -10.26 2.19 12.52
CA SER A 42 -11.55 1.96 11.87
C SER A 42 -11.36 1.62 10.38
N ILE A 43 -10.50 2.35 9.67
CA ILE A 43 -10.19 2.07 8.26
C ILE A 43 -9.59 0.67 8.09
N LYS A 44 -8.68 0.24 8.98
CA LYS A 44 -8.12 -1.13 8.95
C LYS A 44 -9.20 -2.19 8.99
N LYS A 45 -10.17 -2.01 9.89
CA LYS A 45 -11.28 -2.93 10.07
C LYS A 45 -12.12 -2.97 8.80
N THR A 46 -12.42 -1.80 8.22
CA THR A 46 -13.12 -1.71 6.93
C THR A 46 -12.38 -2.46 5.81
N ILE A 47 -11.07 -2.23 5.65
CA ILE A 47 -10.26 -2.96 4.65
C ILE A 47 -10.29 -4.48 4.90
N THR A 48 -10.21 -4.88 6.16
CA THR A 48 -10.26 -6.29 6.56
C THR A 48 -11.58 -6.93 6.14
N LEU A 49 -12.71 -6.25 6.40
CA LEU A 49 -14.04 -6.70 5.98
C LEU A 49 -14.11 -6.88 4.46
N TYR A 50 -13.65 -5.89 3.69
CA TYR A 50 -13.62 -6.01 2.22
C TYR A 50 -12.74 -7.14 1.70
N ARG A 51 -11.63 -7.46 2.40
CA ARG A 51 -10.73 -8.57 2.01
C ARG A 51 -11.27 -9.95 2.37
N MET A 52 -12.22 -10.02 3.29
CA MET A 52 -12.90 -11.27 3.65
C MET A 52 -13.92 -11.69 2.59
N GLU A 53 -14.40 -10.74 1.79
CA GLU A 53 -15.25 -11.07 0.65
C GLU A 53 -14.46 -11.88 -0.39
N PRO A 54 -15.02 -12.98 -0.91
CA PRO A 54 -14.37 -13.76 -1.94
C PRO A 54 -14.09 -12.88 -3.16
N ALA A 55 -12.85 -12.94 -3.64
CA ALA A 55 -12.45 -12.17 -4.81
C ALA A 55 -13.39 -12.52 -5.99
N PRO A 56 -13.85 -11.52 -6.76
CA PRO A 56 -14.67 -11.79 -7.93
C PRO A 56 -13.88 -12.68 -8.88
N HIS A 57 -14.57 -13.61 -9.52
CA HIS A 57 -13.94 -14.46 -10.51
C HIS A 57 -13.41 -13.60 -11.68
N VAL A 58 -12.08 -13.55 -11.83
CA VAL A 58 -11.41 -12.89 -12.94
C VAL A 58 -10.89 -13.95 -13.91
N PRO A 59 -11.35 -13.96 -15.18
CA PRO A 59 -10.82 -14.88 -16.17
C PRO A 59 -9.32 -14.69 -16.37
N ALA A 60 -8.57 -15.79 -16.48
CA ALA A 60 -7.12 -15.76 -16.70
C ALA A 60 -6.72 -14.94 -17.94
N SER A 61 -7.56 -14.91 -18.97
CA SER A 61 -7.34 -14.10 -20.19
C SER A 61 -7.31 -12.59 -19.90
N VAL A 62 -8.14 -12.11 -18.96
CA VAL A 62 -8.17 -10.70 -18.54
C VAL A 62 -6.91 -10.36 -17.76
N HIS A 63 -6.53 -11.21 -16.80
CA HIS A 63 -5.30 -11.06 -16.03
C HIS A 63 -4.06 -11.03 -16.95
N ASN A 64 -3.94 -11.98 -17.88
CA ASN A 64 -2.80 -12.06 -18.78
C ASN A 64 -2.71 -10.86 -19.73
N ARG A 65 -3.86 -10.36 -20.21
CA ARG A 65 -3.89 -9.14 -21.03
C ARG A 65 -3.45 -7.92 -20.23
N LEU A 66 -3.91 -7.79 -18.98
CA LEU A 66 -3.51 -6.70 -18.09
C LEU A 66 -1.99 -6.72 -17.84
N ILE A 67 -1.44 -7.86 -17.42
CA ILE A 67 0.01 -7.99 -17.16
C ILE A 67 0.83 -7.67 -18.42
N LYS A 68 0.41 -8.16 -19.59
CA LYS A 68 1.09 -7.85 -20.85
C LYS A 68 1.07 -6.35 -21.15
N THR A 69 -0.07 -5.67 -20.97
CA THR A 69 -0.17 -4.22 -21.17
C THR A 69 0.71 -3.44 -20.19
N ILE A 70 0.74 -3.84 -18.91
CA ILE A 70 1.56 -3.20 -17.89
C ILE A 70 3.05 -3.38 -18.20
N ASP A 71 3.51 -4.60 -18.52
CA ASP A 71 4.91 -4.87 -18.89
C ASP A 71 5.34 -4.07 -20.13
N LEU A 72 4.45 -3.94 -21.11
CA LEU A 72 4.68 -3.13 -22.31
C LEU A 72 4.76 -1.62 -22.01
N SER A 73 4.04 -1.14 -21.00
CA SER A 73 4.10 0.25 -20.55
C SER A 73 5.31 0.57 -19.68
N TRP A 74 5.75 -0.39 -18.84
CA TRP A 74 6.90 -0.25 -17.95
C TRP A 74 8.22 -0.13 -18.73
N LYS A 75 8.34 -0.82 -19.87
CA LYS A 75 9.50 -0.70 -20.77
C LYS A 75 9.70 0.69 -21.39
N LYS A 76 8.76 1.64 -21.23
CA LYS A 76 8.88 3.02 -21.69
C LYS A 76 9.18 4.05 -20.59
N GLY A 77 9.52 3.60 -19.37
CA GLY A 77 9.96 4.47 -18.29
C GLY A 77 11.36 4.11 -17.81
N THR A 78 12.38 4.82 -18.29
CA THR A 78 13.67 4.87 -17.59
C THR A 78 13.46 5.42 -16.18
N ARG A 79 13.63 4.61 -15.14
CA ARG A 79 13.99 5.09 -13.81
C ARG A 79 14.59 3.96 -12.96
N GLY A 80 15.85 4.16 -12.59
CA GLY A 80 16.47 3.70 -11.34
C GLY A 80 16.52 2.20 -11.10
N LYS A 81 17.73 1.63 -11.19
CA LYS A 81 18.07 0.30 -10.66
C LYS A 81 17.57 0.18 -9.22
N VAL A 82 16.57 -0.66 -8.97
CA VAL A 82 16.31 -1.21 -7.63
C VAL A 82 17.04 -2.54 -7.59
N THR A 83 18.21 -2.55 -6.93
CA THR A 83 18.93 -3.78 -6.64
C THR A 83 18.15 -4.57 -5.57
N PRO A 84 18.04 -5.90 -5.71
CA PRO A 84 17.51 -6.76 -4.66
C PRO A 84 18.40 -6.64 -3.42
N LYS A 85 17.84 -6.24 -2.29
CA LYS A 85 18.51 -6.36 -1.00
C LYS A 85 18.14 -7.73 -0.44
N GLN A 86 19.13 -8.62 -0.54
CA GLN A 86 19.36 -9.92 0.12
C GLN A 86 18.15 -10.65 0.71
#